data_AF-A0A832NPI1-F1
#
_entry.id   AF-A0A832NPI1-F1
#
_cell.length_a   1.000
_cell.length_b   1.000
_cell.length_c   1.000
_cell.angle_alpha   90.00
_cell.angle_beta   90.00
_cell.angle_gamma   90.00
#
_symmetry.space_group_name_H-M   'P 1'
#
loop_
_entity.id
_entity.type
_entity.pdbx_description
1 polymer ?
#
loop_
_entity_poly.entity_id
_entity_poly.type
_entity_poly.pdbx_seq_one_letter_code
_entity_poly.pdbx_strand_id
1 'polypeptide(L)'
;MEAVKSYRIPVEAPLDLLESYLEVKRKALELILSHIKFNGKAHLEFRSGDRKRLRDELLGDWKYSKHYVDSAINSVIGLVKGWIVLHNRGRAGRPPEITKRTAYIKNTLFSFKEGVLKVSIEPGRRYLEVDLAR
;
A
#
# COMPACT_ATOMS: atom_id res chain seq x y z
N MET A 1 -7.41 32.71 0.83
CA MET A 1 -7.64 31.40 1.47
C MET A 1 -6.32 30.69 1.58
N GLU A 2 -5.92 30.32 2.79
CA GLU A 2 -4.72 29.51 3.01
C GLU A 2 -5.05 28.04 2.68
N ALA A 3 -4.24 27.39 1.85
CA ALA A 3 -4.50 26.03 1.42
C ALA A 3 -4.08 25.03 2.52
N VAL A 4 -5.03 24.31 3.07
CA VAL A 4 -4.75 23.20 4.01
C VAL A 4 -4.15 22.03 3.22
N LYS A 5 -2.88 21.71 3.48
CA LYS A 5 -2.18 20.60 2.79
C LYS A 5 -2.57 19.22 3.33
N SER A 6 -2.83 19.12 4.63
CA SER A 6 -3.19 17.87 5.31
C SER A 6 -3.87 18.15 6.64
N TYR A 7 -4.77 17.26 7.05
CA TYR A 7 -5.44 17.27 8.36
C TYR A 7 -5.53 15.84 8.90
N ARG A 8 -5.78 15.69 10.21
CA ARG A 8 -5.94 14.40 10.88
C ARG A 8 -7.32 14.32 11.52
N ILE A 9 -8.01 13.21 11.32
CA ILE A 9 -9.33 12.95 11.92
C ILE A 9 -9.28 11.63 12.67
N PRO A 10 -9.76 11.58 13.93
CA PRO A 10 -9.96 10.32 14.62
C PRO A 10 -11.11 9.55 13.95
N VAL A 11 -10.86 8.29 13.60
CA VAL A 11 -11.85 7.41 12.99
C VAL A 11 -11.80 6.05 13.69
N GLU A 12 -12.93 5.36 13.72
CA GLU A 12 -12.94 3.95 14.06
C GLU A 12 -12.30 3.17 12.90
N ALA A 13 -11.10 2.67 13.14
CA ALA A 13 -10.30 2.06 12.09
C ALA A 13 -10.84 0.67 11.73
N PRO A 14 -10.97 0.33 10.43
CA PRO A 14 -11.28 -1.04 10.01
C PRO A 14 -10.06 -1.93 10.22
N LEU A 15 -9.88 -2.40 11.46
CA LEU A 15 -8.69 -3.14 11.90
C LEU A 15 -8.42 -4.37 11.03
N ASP A 16 -9.49 -5.07 10.64
CA ASP A 16 -9.41 -6.24 9.77
C ASP A 16 -8.82 -5.89 8.39
N LEU A 17 -9.24 -4.77 7.77
CA LEU A 17 -8.61 -4.29 6.54
C LEU A 17 -7.14 -3.95 6.76
N LEU A 18 -6.82 -3.25 7.86
CA LEU A 18 -5.44 -2.82 8.12
C LEU A 18 -4.49 -4.00 8.35
N GLU A 19 -4.97 -5.06 9.00
CA GLU A 19 -4.23 -6.30 9.21
C GLU A 19 -4.02 -7.06 7.90
N SER A 20 -5.09 -7.30 7.14
CA SER A 20 -4.95 -7.95 5.82
C SER A 20 -4.08 -7.13 4.86
N TYR A 21 -4.17 -5.79 4.89
CA TYR A 21 -3.33 -4.93 4.07
C TYR A 21 -1.84 -4.99 4.46
N LEU A 22 -1.54 -5.09 5.76
CA LEU A 22 -0.19 -5.28 6.25
C LEU A 22 0.40 -6.62 5.77
N GLU A 23 -0.39 -7.70 5.83
CA GLU A 23 0.02 -9.01 5.33
C GLU A 23 0.30 -8.99 3.83
N VAL A 24 -0.58 -8.38 3.03
CA VAL A 24 -0.37 -8.19 1.59
C VAL A 24 0.93 -7.44 1.33
N LYS A 25 1.22 -6.37 2.08
CA LYS A 25 2.47 -5.62 1.93
C LYS A 25 3.69 -6.45 2.30
N ARG A 26 3.62 -7.30 3.32
CA ARG A 26 4.72 -8.19 3.74
C ARG A 26 5.00 -9.26 2.68
N LYS A 27 3.96 -9.96 2.20
CA LYS A 27 4.08 -10.94 1.11
C LYS A 27 4.65 -10.32 -0.16
N ALA A 28 4.13 -9.14 -0.54
CA ALA A 28 4.66 -8.40 -1.68
C ALA A 28 6.13 -8.00 -1.49
N LEU A 29 6.52 -7.57 -0.28
CA LEU A 29 7.89 -7.19 0.02
C LEU A 29 8.83 -8.39 -0.09
N GLU A 30 8.47 -9.53 0.50
CA GLU A 30 9.24 -10.76 0.44
C GLU A 30 9.53 -11.17 -1.02
N LEU A 31 8.47 -11.25 -1.84
CA LEU A 31 8.63 -11.61 -3.24
C LEU A 31 9.45 -10.55 -4.01
N ILE A 32 9.18 -9.26 -3.83
CA ILE A 32 9.92 -8.23 -4.56
C ILE A 32 11.41 -8.21 -4.16
N LEU A 33 11.74 -8.48 -2.89
CA LEU A 33 13.11 -8.61 -2.43
C LEU A 33 13.82 -9.83 -3.04
N SER A 34 13.12 -10.94 -3.27
CA SER A 34 13.69 -12.13 -3.92
C SER A 34 14.08 -11.90 -5.39
N HIS A 35 13.57 -10.83 -6.01
CA HIS A 35 13.92 -10.39 -7.36
C HIS A 35 15.12 -9.42 -7.41
N ILE A 36 15.82 -9.20 -6.30
CA ILE A 36 17.02 -8.37 -6.27
C ILE A 36 18.25 -9.18 -6.68
N LYS A 37 19.05 -8.61 -7.58
CA LYS A 37 20.35 -9.15 -8.01
C LYS A 37 21.48 -8.24 -7.53
N PHE A 38 22.60 -8.86 -7.16
CA PHE A 38 23.81 -8.18 -6.68
C PHE A 38 24.96 -8.46 -7.66
N ASN A 39 25.12 -7.60 -8.65
CA ASN A 39 26.21 -7.67 -9.62
C ASN A 39 27.09 -6.42 -9.46
N GLY A 40 27.81 -6.33 -8.34
CA GLY A 40 28.53 -5.13 -7.89
C GLY A 40 27.64 -4.05 -7.29
N LYS A 41 26.42 -3.87 -7.82
CA LYS A 41 25.35 -3.06 -7.24
C LYS A 41 24.07 -3.88 -7.12
N ALA A 42 23.18 -3.45 -6.23
CA ALA A 42 21.82 -3.98 -6.13
C ALA A 42 20.97 -3.46 -7.29
N HIS A 43 20.26 -4.38 -7.95
CA HIS A 43 19.33 -4.10 -9.04
C HIS A 43 18.03 -4.89 -8.86
N LEU A 44 16.89 -4.29 -9.20
CA LEU A 44 15.59 -4.95 -9.12
C LEU A 44 15.21 -5.53 -10.49
N GLU A 45 15.15 -6.86 -10.60
CA GLU A 45 14.66 -7.58 -11.77
C GLU A 45 13.20 -8.00 -11.60
N PHE A 46 12.33 -7.02 -11.37
CA PHE A 46 10.89 -7.24 -11.21
C PHE A 46 10.13 -6.70 -12.42
N ARG A 47 9.62 -7.59 -13.26
CA ARG A 47 8.98 -7.27 -14.56
C ARG A 47 7.45 -7.27 -14.46
N SER A 48 6.79 -6.88 -15.55
CA SER A 48 5.32 -6.85 -15.64
C SER A 48 4.68 -8.23 -15.42
N GLY A 49 5.31 -9.30 -15.89
CA GLY A 49 4.87 -10.68 -15.67
C GLY A 49 4.89 -11.07 -14.19
N ASP A 50 5.97 -10.72 -13.47
CA ASP A 50 6.10 -10.96 -12.04
C ASP A 50 5.07 -10.18 -11.25
N ARG A 51 4.85 -8.91 -11.63
CA ARG A 51 3.79 -8.07 -11.05
C ARG A 51 2.41 -8.70 -11.23
N LYS A 52 2.12 -9.24 -12.42
CA LYS A 52 0.82 -9.87 -12.69
C LYS A 52 0.62 -11.11 -11.82
N ARG A 53 1.62 -12.01 -11.77
CA ARG A 53 1.58 -13.20 -10.92
C ARG A 53 1.38 -12.87 -9.44
N LEU A 54 2.21 -11.95 -8.91
CA LEU A 54 2.08 -11.49 -7.52
C LEU A 54 0.68 -10.94 -7.24
N ARG A 55 0.13 -10.14 -8.17
CA ARG A 55 -1.21 -9.57 -8.02
C ARG A 55 -2.28 -10.65 -7.99
N ASP A 56 -2.19 -11.63 -8.87
CA ASP A 56 -3.19 -12.71 -8.96
C ASP A 56 -3.13 -13.60 -7.70
N GLU A 57 -1.93 -13.90 -7.20
CA GLU A 57 -1.71 -14.60 -5.92
C GLU A 57 -2.29 -13.84 -4.72
N LEU A 58 -2.03 -12.52 -4.62
CA LEU A 58 -2.52 -11.69 -3.53
C LEU A 58 -4.04 -11.46 -3.57
N LEU A 59 -4.68 -11.64 -4.72
CA LEU A 59 -6.13 -11.49 -4.87
C LEU A 59 -6.92 -12.75 -4.52
N GLY A 60 -6.28 -13.93 -4.40
CA GLY A 60 -6.95 -15.22 -4.23
C GLY A 60 -7.98 -15.23 -3.09
N ASP A 61 -7.58 -14.78 -1.89
CA ASP A 61 -8.44 -14.73 -0.69
C ASP A 61 -8.82 -13.28 -0.30
N TRP A 62 -8.73 -12.34 -1.24
CA TRP A 62 -8.92 -10.92 -0.94
C TRP A 62 -10.39 -10.49 -1.04
N LYS A 63 -11.02 -10.26 0.11
CA LYS A 63 -12.44 -9.82 0.18
C LYS A 63 -12.67 -8.31 -0.01
N TYR A 64 -11.62 -7.49 0.16
CA TYR A 64 -11.74 -6.03 0.07
C TYR A 64 -11.59 -5.54 -1.37
N SER A 65 -11.65 -4.22 -1.58
CA SER A 65 -11.43 -3.68 -2.93
C SER A 65 -10.05 -4.05 -3.49
N LYS A 66 -10.02 -4.56 -4.74
CA LYS A 66 -8.78 -4.94 -5.45
C LYS A 66 -7.73 -3.83 -5.54
N HIS A 67 -8.17 -2.57 -5.49
CA HIS A 67 -7.29 -1.41 -5.55
C HIS A 67 -6.37 -1.29 -4.33
N TYR A 68 -6.72 -1.90 -3.20
CA TYR A 68 -5.83 -2.01 -2.05
C TYR A 68 -4.60 -2.86 -2.42
N VAL A 69 -4.79 -4.04 -3.02
CA VAL A 69 -3.68 -4.90 -3.48
C VAL A 69 -2.79 -4.16 -4.47
N ASP A 70 -3.36 -3.50 -5.48
CA ASP A 70 -2.59 -2.71 -6.45
C ASP A 70 -1.77 -1.61 -5.77
N SER A 71 -2.36 -0.92 -4.78
CA SER A 71 -1.68 0.14 -4.03
C SER A 71 -0.57 -0.39 -3.12
N ALA A 72 -0.78 -1.56 -2.50
CA ALA A 72 0.23 -2.23 -1.69
C ALA A 72 1.46 -2.61 -2.52
N ILE A 73 1.25 -3.25 -3.68
CA ILE A 73 2.34 -3.62 -4.60
C ILE A 73 3.13 -2.39 -5.03
N ASN A 74 2.44 -1.31 -5.44
CA ASN A 74 3.11 -0.07 -5.87
C ASN A 74 3.91 0.58 -4.73
N SER A 75 3.36 0.60 -3.51
CA SER A 75 4.04 1.12 -2.33
C SER A 75 5.32 0.34 -2.02
N VAL A 76 5.25 -0.99 -2.10
CA VAL A 76 6.41 -1.87 -1.86
C VAL A 76 7.47 -1.72 -2.94
N ILE A 77 7.10 -1.66 -4.23
CA ILE A 77 8.05 -1.40 -5.32
C ILE A 77 8.79 -0.08 -5.07
N GLY A 78 8.07 0.99 -4.69
CA GLY A 78 8.68 2.28 -4.37
C GLY A 78 9.65 2.19 -3.19
N LEU A 79 9.26 1.50 -2.12
CA LEU A 79 10.09 1.26 -0.94
C LEU A 79 11.40 0.53 -1.30
N VAL A 80 11.30 -0.57 -2.06
CA VAL A 80 12.46 -1.37 -2.47
C VAL A 80 13.37 -0.59 -3.41
N LYS A 81 12.82 0.14 -4.39
CA LYS A 81 13.62 1.00 -5.28
C LYS A 81 14.36 2.09 -4.50
N GLY A 82 13.69 2.74 -3.54
CA GLY A 82 14.31 3.72 -2.67
C GLY A 82 15.44 3.13 -1.84
N TRP A 83 15.21 1.94 -1.27
CA TRP A 83 16.25 1.20 -0.54
C TRP A 83 17.45 0.87 -1.42
N ILE A 84 17.25 0.34 -2.64
CA ILE A 84 18.34 0.02 -3.58
C ILE A 84 19.21 1.25 -3.86
N VAL A 85 18.60 2.42 -4.08
CA VAL A 85 19.35 3.67 -4.32
C VAL A 85 20.21 4.03 -3.11
N LEU A 86 19.69 3.89 -1.90
CA LEU A 86 20.44 4.18 -0.67
C LEU A 86 21.52 3.13 -0.39
N HIS A 87 21.22 1.86 -0.63
CA HIS A 87 22.13 0.74 -0.45
C HIS A 87 23.34 0.88 -1.38
N ASN A 88 23.11 1.17 -2.66
CA ASN A 88 24.18 1.41 -3.64
C ASN A 88 25.03 2.65 -3.35
N ARG A 89 24.55 3.56 -2.48
CA ARG A 89 25.29 4.73 -1.97
C ARG A 89 25.97 4.46 -0.63
N GLY A 90 25.90 3.25 -0.09
CA GLY A 90 26.42 2.89 1.23
C GLY A 90 25.64 3.50 2.41
N ARG A 91 24.43 4.03 2.18
CA ARG A 91 23.61 4.70 3.21
C ARG A 91 22.55 3.80 3.86
N ALA A 92 22.29 2.63 3.28
CA ALA A 92 21.34 1.66 3.83
C ALA A 92 21.94 0.24 3.77
N GLY A 93 22.14 -0.38 4.93
CA GLY A 93 22.66 -1.75 5.02
C GLY A 93 21.55 -2.79 4.87
N ARG A 94 20.63 -2.82 5.85
CA ARG A 94 19.57 -3.84 5.93
C ARG A 94 18.42 -3.53 4.98
N PRO A 95 17.78 -4.55 4.37
CA PRO A 95 16.53 -4.40 3.63
C PRO A 95 15.43 -3.75 4.47
N PRO A 96 14.45 -3.08 3.83
CA PRO A 96 13.37 -2.42 4.55
C PRO A 96 12.42 -3.46 5.16
N GLU A 97 11.76 -3.10 6.26
CA GLU A 97 10.72 -3.89 6.91
C GLU A 97 9.42 -3.08 6.99
N ILE A 98 8.27 -3.75 6.90
CA ILE A 98 6.94 -3.12 7.00
C ILE A 98 6.27 -3.58 8.30
N THR A 99 6.17 -2.63 9.24
CA THR A 99 5.61 -2.85 10.58
C THR A 99 4.32 -2.06 10.84
N LYS A 100 4.11 -0.96 10.10
CA LYS A 100 2.98 -0.04 10.32
C LYS A 100 1.68 -0.57 9.70
N ARG A 101 0.62 -0.61 10.51
CA ARG A 101 -0.76 -0.93 10.11
C ARG A 101 -1.44 0.30 9.50
N THR A 102 -1.14 0.57 8.23
CA THR A 102 -1.68 1.72 7.50
C THR A 102 -2.09 1.31 6.10
N ALA A 103 -3.27 1.75 5.65
CA ALA A 103 -3.72 1.60 4.27
C ALA A 103 -3.68 2.94 3.52
N TYR A 104 -3.17 2.93 2.29
CA TYR A 104 -3.30 4.07 1.38
C TYR A 104 -4.63 3.99 0.66
N ILE A 105 -5.42 5.07 0.71
CA ILE A 105 -6.72 5.16 0.05
C ILE A 105 -6.55 5.97 -1.24
N LYS A 106 -6.74 5.33 -2.39
CA LYS A 106 -6.74 6.02 -3.69
C LYS A 106 -8.05 6.80 -3.88
N ASN A 107 -8.04 7.86 -4.68
CA ASN A 107 -9.23 8.66 -5.03
C ASN A 107 -10.41 7.82 -5.53
N THR A 108 -10.16 6.67 -6.16
CA THR A 108 -11.23 5.77 -6.65
C THR A 108 -11.92 4.97 -5.54
N LEU A 109 -11.36 4.97 -4.33
CA LEU A 109 -11.89 4.26 -3.16
C LEU A 109 -12.65 5.18 -2.22
N PHE A 110 -12.69 6.49 -2.45
CA PHE A 110 -13.46 7.39 -1.61
C PHE A 110 -14.29 8.37 -2.42
N SER A 111 -15.35 8.85 -1.82
CA SER A 111 -16.17 9.94 -2.33
C SER A 111 -16.44 10.92 -1.20
N PHE A 112 -16.56 12.20 -1.54
CA PHE A 112 -16.97 13.23 -0.61
C PHE A 112 -18.26 13.87 -1.12
N LYS A 113 -19.33 13.82 -0.31
CA LYS A 113 -20.63 14.42 -0.63
C LYS A 113 -21.24 14.97 0.66
N GLU A 114 -21.76 16.20 0.60
CA GLU A 114 -22.50 16.82 1.70
C GLU A 114 -21.78 16.78 3.06
N GLY A 115 -20.46 17.01 3.07
CA GLY A 115 -19.66 16.98 4.30
C GLY A 115 -19.21 15.58 4.73
N VAL A 116 -19.69 14.51 4.09
CA VAL A 116 -19.34 13.13 4.46
C VAL A 116 -18.28 12.55 3.52
N LEU A 117 -17.16 12.13 4.10
CA LEU A 117 -16.14 11.32 3.43
C LEU A 117 -16.49 9.83 3.56
N LYS A 118 -16.80 9.18 2.44
CA LYS A 118 -17.13 7.76 2.36
C LYS A 118 -15.99 7.00 1.70
N VAL A 119 -15.33 6.10 2.44
CA VAL A 119 -14.26 5.23 1.97
C VAL A 119 -14.79 3.80 1.79
N SER A 120 -14.63 3.25 0.59
CA SER A 120 -14.99 1.87 0.24
C SER A 120 -13.98 0.88 0.82
N ILE A 121 -14.47 -0.03 1.65
CA ILE A 121 -13.69 -1.12 2.26
C ILE A 121 -13.93 -2.40 1.45
N GLU A 122 -15.19 -2.83 1.40
CA GLU A 122 -15.67 -3.95 0.59
C GLU A 122 -16.60 -3.40 -0.50
N PRO A 123 -16.34 -3.69 -1.79
CA PRO A 123 -17.14 -3.14 -2.88
C PRO A 123 -18.62 -3.45 -2.73
N GLY A 124 -19.46 -2.41 -2.65
CA GLY A 124 -20.91 -2.54 -2.56
C GLY A 124 -21.45 -3.10 -1.24
N ARG A 125 -20.60 -3.25 -0.21
CA ARG A 125 -20.98 -3.90 1.06
C ARG A 125 -20.62 -3.09 2.28
N ARG A 126 -19.34 -2.71 2.42
CA ARG A 126 -18.83 -2.06 3.64
C ARG A 126 -18.07 -0.79 3.31
N TYR A 127 -18.38 0.26 4.06
CA TYR A 127 -17.78 1.58 3.94
C TYR A 127 -17.37 2.09 5.31
N LEU A 128 -16.31 2.91 5.34
CA LEU A 128 -15.99 3.79 6.45
C LEU A 128 -16.52 5.18 6.09
N GLU A 129 -17.42 5.70 6.89
CA GLU A 129 -18.01 7.03 6.71
C GLU A 129 -17.53 7.96 7.81
N VAL A 130 -17.08 9.15 7.42
CA VAL A 130 -16.55 10.18 8.32
C VAL A 130 -17.26 11.48 8.00
N ASP A 131 -18.06 11.96 8.95
CA ASP A 131 -18.68 13.28 8.86
C ASP A 131 -17.63 14.36 9.18
N LEU A 132 -17.30 15.18 8.17
CA LEU A 132 -16.33 16.27 8.27
C LEU A 132 -16.98 17.62 8.62
N ALA A 133 -18.31 17.68 8.70
CA ALA A 133 -19.04 18.89 9.10
C ALA A 133 -19.16 19.03 10.63
N ARG A 134 -18.72 18.01 11.37
CA ARG A 134 -18.68 17.98 12.84
C ARG A 134 -17.33 18.40 13.40
#